data_AF-A0A968JPR4-F1
#
_entry.id   AF-A0A968JPR4-F1
#
_cell.length_a   1.000
_cell.length_b   1.000
_cell.length_c   1.000
_cell.angle_alpha   90.00
_cell.angle_beta   90.00
_cell.angle_gamma   90.00
#
_symmetry.space_group_name_H-M   'P 1'
#
loop_
_entity.id
_entity.type
_entity.pdbx_description
1 polymer ?
#
loop_
_entity_poly.entity_id
_entity_poly.type
_entity_poly.pdbx_seq_one_letter_code
_entity_poly.pdbx_strand_id
1 'polypeptide(L)'
;MDQLMGQPISLHPENPHYFQYHEKPTILIGSGEHYGAVTNPDFNFELYLETTRKEGFNHTRLFLGDYGEGPNSFCIVHNSLEAAPGKYLAPWARSKESGFALGGNKFDLNQWDPNYFERLHKFMQKQKNREL
;
A
#
# COMPACT_ATOMS: atom_id res chain seq x y z
N MET A 1 1.47 25.49 6.06
CA MET A 1 2.35 24.31 6.00
C MET A 1 2.17 23.58 7.33
N ASP A 2 1.12 22.79 7.46
CA ASP A 2 0.92 21.97 8.66
C ASP A 2 1.84 20.77 8.57
N GLN A 3 2.85 20.76 9.43
CA GLN A 3 3.81 19.69 9.56
C GLN A 3 3.07 18.43 10.01
N LEU A 4 3.21 17.35 9.24
CA LEU A 4 2.76 16.00 9.55
C LEU A 4 3.52 15.45 10.78
N MET A 5 3.29 15.98 11.98
CA MET A 5 3.80 15.35 13.21
C MET A 5 2.77 14.36 13.76
N GLY A 6 2.62 13.23 13.08
CA GLY A 6 2.10 12.03 13.75
C GLY A 6 3.20 11.46 14.65
N GLN A 7 2.89 11.10 15.90
CA GLN A 7 3.86 10.42 16.76
C GLN A 7 4.26 9.08 16.12
N PRO A 8 5.54 8.80 15.84
CA PRO A 8 5.95 7.50 15.33
C PRO A 8 5.63 6.39 16.35
N ILE A 9 5.32 5.19 15.85
CA ILE A 9 5.31 3.99 16.71
C ILE A 9 6.72 3.81 17.29
N SER A 10 6.81 3.48 18.57
CA SER A 10 8.07 3.24 19.28
C SER A 10 7.95 1.99 20.16
N LEU A 11 9.06 1.50 20.71
CA LEU A 11 9.01 0.45 21.74
C LEU A 11 8.47 1.03 23.05
N HIS A 12 7.69 0.26 23.79
CA HIS A 12 7.15 0.69 25.09
C HIS A 12 8.30 0.86 26.11
N PRO A 13 8.37 1.99 26.85
CA PRO A 13 9.52 2.33 27.68
C PRO A 13 9.73 1.37 28.85
N GLU A 14 8.67 0.80 29.41
CA GLU A 14 8.74 -0.15 30.52
C GLU A 14 8.88 -1.62 30.08
N ASN A 15 8.52 -1.95 28.84
CA ASN A 15 8.60 -3.32 28.32
C ASN A 15 8.85 -3.30 26.80
N PRO A 16 10.10 -3.45 26.36
CA PRO A 16 10.46 -3.30 24.95
C PRO A 16 9.92 -4.42 24.04
N HIS A 17 9.20 -5.41 24.58
CA HIS A 17 8.49 -6.41 23.78
C HIS A 17 7.15 -5.91 23.21
N TYR A 18 6.65 -4.75 23.66
CA TYR A 18 5.43 -4.12 23.16
C TYR A 18 5.72 -2.79 22.46
N PHE A 19 4.81 -2.34 21.60
CA PHE A 19 4.88 -1.01 21.01
C PHE A 19 4.12 0.02 21.83
N GLN A 20 4.43 1.29 21.61
CA GLN A 20 3.71 2.46 22.09
C GLN A 20 3.37 3.40 20.93
N TYR A 21 2.14 3.92 20.91
CA TYR A 21 1.64 4.92 19.97
C TYR A 21 0.65 5.83 20.69
N HIS A 22 0.78 7.16 20.55
CA HIS A 22 0.01 8.16 21.34
C HIS A 22 0.00 7.85 22.84
N GLU A 23 1.18 7.51 23.39
CA GLU A 23 1.37 7.16 24.81
C GLU A 23 0.56 5.94 25.29
N LYS A 24 -0.04 5.18 24.37
CA LYS A 24 -0.78 3.94 24.66
C LYS A 24 0.04 2.70 24.27
N PRO A 25 0.10 1.67 25.14
CA PRO A 25 0.55 0.34 24.73
C PRO A 25 -0.26 -0.14 23.52
N THR A 26 0.43 -0.59 22.48
CA THR A 26 -0.17 -0.89 21.17
C THR A 26 0.30 -2.25 20.68
N ILE A 27 -0.64 -3.07 20.23
CA ILE A 27 -0.38 -4.32 19.51
C ILE A 27 -0.76 -4.08 18.05
N LEU A 28 0.10 -4.48 17.12
CA LEU A 28 -0.18 -4.38 15.69
C LEU A 28 -0.92 -5.64 15.23
N ILE A 29 -2.18 -5.45 14.82
CA ILE A 29 -3.05 -6.51 14.31
C ILE A 29 -3.48 -6.10 12.91
N GLY A 30 -3.23 -6.98 11.93
CA GLY A 30 -3.43 -6.64 10.53
C GLY A 30 -3.87 -7.80 9.67
N SER A 31 -4.42 -7.45 8.50
CA SER A 31 -4.62 -8.36 7.37
C SER A 31 -3.60 -8.02 6.30
N GLY A 32 -2.70 -8.96 6.00
CA GLY A 32 -1.49 -8.70 5.23
C GLY A 32 -1.45 -9.26 3.82
N GLU A 33 -2.58 -9.61 3.18
CA GLU A 33 -2.58 -10.27 1.86
C GLU A 33 -2.71 -9.30 0.68
N HIS A 34 -3.26 -8.11 0.90
CA HIS A 34 -3.63 -7.17 -0.16
C HIS A 34 -2.50 -6.19 -0.52
N TYR A 35 -1.28 -6.71 -0.73
CA TYR A 35 -0.09 -5.89 -0.95
C TYR A 35 -0.17 -4.98 -2.18
N GLY A 36 -0.97 -5.36 -3.18
CA GLY A 36 -1.17 -4.60 -4.41
C GLY A 36 -2.21 -3.50 -4.31
N ALA A 37 -2.71 -3.17 -3.12
CA ALA A 37 -3.80 -2.21 -2.96
C ALA A 37 -3.53 -0.82 -3.57
N VAL A 38 -2.26 -0.41 -3.64
CA VAL A 38 -1.83 0.81 -4.33
C VAL A 38 -1.44 0.53 -5.79
N THR A 39 -0.66 -0.51 -6.07
CA THR A 39 -0.10 -0.79 -7.40
C THR A 39 -1.13 -1.30 -8.42
N ASN A 40 -2.25 -1.85 -7.96
CA ASN A 40 -3.37 -2.27 -8.80
C ASN A 40 -4.51 -1.24 -8.73
N PRO A 41 -4.72 -0.44 -9.78
CA PRO A 41 -5.74 0.62 -9.76
C PRO A 41 -7.17 0.08 -9.66
N ASP A 42 -7.41 -1.14 -10.12
CA ASP A 42 -8.74 -1.78 -10.10
C ASP A 42 -9.09 -2.35 -8.72
N PHE A 43 -8.12 -2.46 -7.80
CA PHE A 43 -8.39 -2.88 -6.42
C PHE A 43 -9.11 -1.78 -5.64
N ASN A 44 -10.23 -2.10 -5.00
CA ASN A 44 -10.97 -1.15 -4.17
C ASN A 44 -10.36 -1.08 -2.75
N PHE A 45 -9.27 -0.33 -2.61
CA PHE A 45 -8.62 -0.17 -1.30
C PHE A 45 -9.51 0.52 -0.27
N GLU A 46 -10.46 1.37 -0.69
CA GLU A 46 -11.34 2.05 0.26
C GLU A 46 -12.26 1.05 0.98
N LEU A 47 -12.83 0.10 0.23
CA LEU A 47 -13.62 -0.99 0.80
C LEU A 47 -12.75 -1.87 1.70
N TYR A 48 -11.56 -2.25 1.24
CA TYR A 48 -10.62 -3.04 2.05
C TYR A 48 -10.25 -2.35 3.38
N LEU A 49 -9.92 -1.06 3.34
CA LEU A 49 -9.57 -0.29 4.52
C LEU A 49 -10.76 -0.14 5.47
N GLU A 50 -11.98 0.05 4.94
CA GLU A 50 -13.19 0.10 5.76
C GLU A 50 -13.51 -1.26 6.41
N THR A 51 -13.36 -2.36 5.68
CA THR A 51 -13.55 -3.71 6.21
C THR A 51 -12.55 -4.01 7.33
N THR A 52 -11.25 -3.79 7.08
CA THR A 52 -10.21 -4.01 8.11
C THR A 52 -10.42 -3.14 9.35
N ARG A 53 -10.93 -1.92 9.17
CA ARG A 53 -11.30 -1.04 10.29
C ARG A 53 -12.45 -1.63 11.11
N LYS A 54 -13.50 -2.14 10.46
CA LYS A 54 -14.65 -2.77 11.14
C LYS A 54 -14.25 -4.00 11.97
N GLU A 55 -13.25 -4.75 11.50
CA GLU A 55 -12.69 -5.90 12.21
C GLU A 55 -11.65 -5.52 13.30
N GLY A 56 -11.41 -4.23 13.53
CA GLY A 56 -10.48 -3.76 14.57
C GLY A 56 -8.99 -3.87 14.21
N PHE A 57 -8.65 -4.06 12.94
CA PHE A 57 -7.26 -4.10 12.50
C PHE A 57 -6.66 -2.69 12.39
N ASN A 58 -5.42 -2.55 12.83
CA ASN A 58 -4.67 -1.28 12.87
C ASN A 58 -3.38 -1.30 12.03
N HIS A 59 -3.10 -2.41 11.35
CA HIS A 59 -1.91 -2.57 10.52
C HIS A 59 -2.23 -3.22 9.16
N THR A 60 -1.51 -2.81 8.13
CA THR A 60 -1.50 -3.44 6.80
C THR A 60 -0.14 -3.21 6.14
N ARG A 61 0.18 -3.99 5.11
CA ARG A 61 1.45 -3.95 4.37
C ARG A 61 1.17 -3.78 2.88
N LEU A 62 2.09 -3.10 2.20
CA LEU A 62 2.01 -2.82 0.76
C LEU A 62 3.35 -3.16 0.09
N PHE A 63 3.30 -3.53 -1.18
CA PHE A 63 4.45 -3.38 -2.08
C PHE A 63 4.38 -2.00 -2.73
N LEU A 64 5.54 -1.39 -2.95
CA LEU A 64 5.62 0.01 -3.37
C LEU A 64 5.85 0.19 -4.87
N GLY A 65 5.69 -0.87 -5.67
CA GLY A 65 5.83 -0.82 -7.14
C GLY A 65 7.12 -1.46 -7.66
N ASP A 66 7.90 -2.06 -6.77
CA ASP A 66 9.10 -2.86 -7.03
C ASP A 66 8.79 -4.34 -7.29
N TYR A 67 7.56 -4.77 -6.98
CA TYR A 67 7.10 -6.15 -7.18
C TYR A 67 5.65 -6.17 -7.69
N GLY A 68 5.40 -7.02 -8.68
CA GLY A 68 4.09 -7.22 -9.30
C GLY A 68 4.00 -8.64 -9.84
N GLU A 69 2.78 -9.17 -9.89
CA GLU A 69 2.55 -10.56 -10.25
C GLU A 69 1.81 -10.67 -11.59
N GLY A 70 2.12 -11.73 -12.33
CA GLY A 70 1.48 -12.01 -13.61
C GLY A 70 0.23 -12.87 -13.47
N PRO A 71 -0.50 -13.09 -14.57
CA PRO A 71 -1.71 -13.89 -14.57
C PRO A 71 -1.56 -15.27 -13.93
N ASN A 72 -2.48 -15.61 -13.03
CA ASN A 72 -2.54 -16.90 -12.31
C ASN A 72 -1.34 -17.18 -11.40
N SER A 73 -0.63 -16.14 -10.95
CA SER A 73 0.46 -16.32 -9.97
C SER A 73 -0.08 -17.00 -8.72
N PHE A 74 0.59 -18.09 -8.32
CA PHE A 74 0.28 -18.87 -7.10
C PHE A 74 -1.15 -19.41 -6.99
N CYS A 75 -1.91 -19.48 -8.10
CA CYS A 75 -3.31 -19.92 -8.13
C CYS A 75 -4.23 -19.10 -7.19
N ILE A 76 -3.89 -17.83 -6.92
CA ILE A 76 -4.67 -16.95 -6.05
C ILE A 76 -5.77 -16.27 -6.88
N VAL A 77 -7.03 -16.49 -6.50
CA VAL A 77 -8.18 -15.83 -7.12
C VAL A 77 -8.26 -14.37 -6.65
N HIS A 78 -8.43 -13.43 -7.58
CA HIS A 78 -8.49 -11.98 -7.31
C HIS A 78 -7.25 -11.41 -6.61
N ASN A 79 -6.07 -11.89 -6.99
CA ASN A 79 -4.80 -11.41 -6.46
C ASN A 79 -4.62 -9.90 -6.66
N SER A 80 -4.49 -9.16 -5.55
CA SER A 80 -4.29 -7.71 -5.60
C SER A 80 -3.01 -7.29 -6.34
N LEU A 81 -1.99 -8.13 -6.42
CA LEU A 81 -0.73 -7.84 -7.12
C LEU A 81 -0.77 -8.13 -8.62
N GLU A 82 -1.80 -8.83 -9.08
CA GLU A 82 -2.06 -9.12 -10.48
C GLU A 82 -2.92 -8.00 -11.08
N ALA A 83 -2.32 -6.83 -11.28
CA ALA A 83 -2.98 -5.77 -12.02
C ALA A 83 -3.23 -6.22 -13.46
N ALA A 84 -4.36 -5.80 -14.05
CA ALA A 84 -4.66 -6.12 -15.44
C ALA A 84 -3.52 -5.65 -16.38
N PRO A 85 -3.26 -6.34 -17.50
CA PRO A 85 -2.14 -6.00 -18.38
C PRO A 85 -2.11 -4.51 -18.75
N GLY A 86 -0.95 -3.89 -18.54
CA GLY A 86 -0.75 -2.45 -18.80
C GLY A 86 -1.32 -1.48 -17.76
N LYS A 87 -2.03 -1.96 -16.73
CA LYS A 87 -2.58 -1.11 -15.66
C LYS A 87 -1.71 -0.98 -14.41
N TYR A 88 -0.70 -1.83 -14.26
CA TYR A 88 0.19 -1.82 -13.09
C TYR A 88 0.78 -0.42 -12.87
N LEU A 89 0.57 0.12 -11.67
CA LEU A 89 1.13 1.39 -11.20
C LEU A 89 2.42 1.14 -10.43
N ALA A 90 3.43 1.95 -10.74
CA ALA A 90 4.70 2.01 -10.03
C ALA A 90 5.04 3.48 -9.75
N PRO A 91 6.03 3.78 -8.88
CA PRO A 91 6.47 5.15 -8.65
C PRO A 91 6.87 5.88 -9.93
N TRP A 92 7.43 5.16 -10.90
CA TRP A 92 7.97 5.70 -12.14
C TRP A 92 6.94 5.71 -13.27
N ALA A 93 7.01 6.73 -14.13
CA ALA A 93 6.16 6.86 -15.30
C ALA A 93 6.51 5.83 -16.37
N ARG A 94 5.57 5.59 -17.30
CA ARG A 94 5.83 4.76 -18.49
C ARG A 94 6.73 5.53 -19.47
N SER A 95 7.79 4.86 -19.92
CA SER A 95 8.63 5.31 -21.02
C SER A 95 7.95 5.13 -22.38
N LYS A 96 8.67 5.44 -23.46
CA LYS A 96 8.24 5.13 -24.84
C LYS A 96 8.68 3.74 -25.33
N GLU A 97 9.52 3.04 -24.57
CA GLU A 97 10.04 1.72 -24.95
C GLU A 97 9.09 0.61 -24.53
N SER A 98 8.70 -0.28 -25.44
CA SER A 98 7.95 -1.48 -25.10
C SER A 98 8.81 -2.46 -24.28
N GLY A 99 8.16 -3.34 -23.51
CA GLY A 99 8.84 -4.50 -22.91
C GLY A 99 8.70 -4.67 -21.39
N PHE A 100 7.68 -4.08 -20.76
CA PHE A 100 7.34 -4.48 -19.39
C PHE A 100 6.65 -5.84 -19.41
N ALA A 101 7.13 -6.78 -18.58
CA ALA A 101 6.64 -8.16 -18.57
C ALA A 101 5.14 -8.29 -18.24
N LEU A 102 4.58 -7.37 -17.45
CA LEU A 102 3.14 -7.34 -17.12
C LEU A 102 2.33 -6.44 -18.08
N GLY A 103 2.88 -6.14 -19.25
CA GLY A 103 2.21 -5.40 -20.33
C GLY A 103 2.52 -3.90 -20.38
N GLY A 104 2.56 -3.36 -21.60
CA GLY A 104 2.88 -1.95 -21.85
C GLY A 104 4.37 -1.65 -21.92
N ASN A 105 4.70 -0.37 -21.78
CA ASN A 105 6.05 0.14 -21.89
C ASN A 105 6.86 -0.05 -20.60
N LYS A 106 8.18 -0.12 -20.71
CA LYS A 106 9.10 -0.04 -19.58
C LYS A 106 8.91 1.27 -18.80
N PHE A 107 9.50 1.36 -17.61
CA PHE A 107 9.46 2.56 -16.79
C PHE A 107 10.61 3.53 -17.11
N ASP A 108 10.33 4.82 -17.07
CA ASP A 108 11.34 5.88 -17.06
C ASP A 108 11.73 6.19 -15.61
N LEU A 109 12.92 5.75 -15.20
CA LEU A 109 13.39 5.92 -13.82
C LEU A 109 13.73 7.37 -13.46
N ASN A 110 13.77 8.28 -14.43
CA ASN A 110 14.00 9.70 -14.20
C ASN A 110 12.69 10.50 -14.03
N GLN A 111 11.53 9.86 -14.20
CA GLN A 111 10.23 10.53 -14.13
C GLN A 111 9.27 9.80 -13.18
N TRP A 112 8.71 10.55 -12.24
CA TRP A 112 7.66 10.04 -11.35
C TRP A 112 6.30 9.97 -12.06
N ASP A 113 5.51 8.95 -11.75
CA ASP A 113 4.10 8.84 -12.14
C ASP A 113 3.21 9.54 -11.09
N PRO A 114 2.60 10.69 -11.40
CA PRO A 114 1.73 11.37 -10.45
C PRO A 114 0.52 10.53 -10.03
N ASN A 115 0.02 9.63 -10.88
CA ASN A 115 -1.15 8.80 -10.57
C ASN A 115 -0.85 7.80 -9.44
N TYR A 116 0.36 7.25 -9.42
CA TYR A 116 0.81 6.37 -8.34
C TYR A 116 0.83 7.12 -7.00
N PHE A 117 1.43 8.31 -6.97
CA PHE A 117 1.55 9.08 -5.73
C PHE A 117 0.21 9.64 -5.26
N GLU A 118 -0.67 10.06 -6.17
CA GLU A 118 -2.04 10.46 -5.82
C GLU A 118 -2.77 9.29 -5.12
N ARG A 119 -2.69 8.09 -5.69
CA ARG A 119 -3.31 6.90 -5.12
C ARG A 119 -2.69 6.51 -3.78
N LEU A 120 -1.36 6.53 -3.65
CA LEU A 120 -0.66 6.25 -2.41
C LEU A 120 -1.04 7.25 -1.31
N HIS A 121 -1.06 8.54 -1.62
CA HIS A 121 -1.49 9.58 -0.68
C HIS A 121 -2.95 9.39 -0.26
N LYS A 122 -3.85 9.08 -1.20
CA LYS A 122 -5.25 8.79 -0.90
C LYS A 122 -5.40 7.57 0.02
N PHE A 123 -4.63 6.51 -0.22
CA PHE A 123 -4.57 5.35 0.66
C PHE A 123 -4.13 5.74 2.08
N MET A 124 -3.03 6.47 2.23
CA MET A 124 -2.52 6.90 3.54
C MET A 124 -3.47 7.86 4.27
N GLN A 125 -4.11 8.78 3.56
CA GLN A 125 -5.09 9.71 4.14
C GLN A 125 -6.33 8.99 4.67
N LYS A 126 -6.81 7.95 3.97
CA LYS A 126 -7.94 7.13 4.44
C LYS A 126 -7.63 6.43 5.77
N GLN A 127 -6.35 6.17 6.05
CA GLN A 127 -5.88 5.60 7.32
C GLN A 127 -5.70 6.63 8.44
N LYS A 128 -5.49 7.91 8.11
CA LYS A 128 -5.16 8.96 9.10
C LYS A 128 -6.31 9.25 10.08
N ASN A 129 -7.56 9.01 9.67
CA ASN A 129 -8.74 9.26 10.52
C ASN A 129 -9.07 8.08 11.47
N ARG A 130 -8.08 7.23 11.77
CA ARG A 130 -8.25 6.11 12.71
C ARG A 130 -7.80 6.56 14.10
N GLU A 131 -8.76 6.72 15.02
CA GLU A 131 -8.45 6.71 16.44
C GLU A 131 -8.12 5.27 16.86
N LEU A 132 -7.00 5.09 17.57
CA LEU A 132 -6.62 3.84 18.24
C LEU A 132 -6.87 3.96 19.75
#